data_AF-A0A822HIT0-F1
#
_entry.id   AF-A0A822HIT0-F1
#
_cell.length_a   1.000
_cell.length_b   1.000
_cell.length_c   1.000
_cell.angle_alpha   90.00
_cell.angle_beta   90.00
_cell.angle_gamma   90.00
#
_symmetry.space_group_name_H-M   'P 1'
#
loop_
_entity.id
_entity.type
_entity.pdbx_description
1 polymer ?
#
loop_
_entity_poly.entity_id
_entity_poly.type
_entity_poly.pdbx_seq_one_letter_code
_entity_poly.pdbx_strand_id
1 'polypeptide(L)'
;KIKRLELSKTKPKAITLGKMKNTVDNLNRLKASTGSVSGAVARHIQRWTRTLSRQELEYFALHMPTEPWKKLADIVHFNPSKDFPALPWFLPFCFGTPAPEETMVARCRTLTNENINDLIKEFKIPYSHLKQFKDHLNDQSKARIAA
;
A
#
# COMPACT_ATOMS: atom_id res chain seq x y z
N LYS A 1 24.27 -9.82 -20.43
CA LYS A 1 24.35 -8.73 -21.45
C LYS A 1 25.73 -8.68 -22.12
N ILE A 2 26.85 -8.64 -21.38
CA ILE A 2 28.22 -8.63 -21.97
C ILE A 2 28.51 -9.85 -22.84
N LYS A 3 28.18 -11.07 -22.38
CA LYS A 3 28.28 -12.30 -23.21
C LYS A 3 27.51 -12.21 -24.55
N ARG A 4 26.38 -11.48 -24.60
CA ARG A 4 25.64 -11.27 -25.87
C ARG A 4 26.35 -10.29 -26.79
N LEU A 5 27.07 -9.29 -26.26
CA LEU A 5 27.88 -8.34 -27.04
C LEU A 5 29.19 -8.96 -27.53
N GLU A 6 29.73 -9.95 -26.81
CA GLU A 6 30.88 -10.73 -27.28
C GLU A 6 30.50 -11.69 -28.43
N LEU A 7 29.23 -12.12 -28.44
CA LEU A 7 28.64 -12.98 -29.48
C LEU A 7 27.98 -12.21 -30.64
N SER A 8 27.90 -10.87 -30.59
CA SER A 8 27.26 -10.08 -31.65
C SER A 8 28.14 -9.98 -32.90
N LYS A 9 27.49 -9.93 -34.08
CA LYS A 9 28.18 -9.79 -35.38
C LYS A 9 29.07 -8.53 -35.44
N THR A 10 28.62 -7.43 -34.84
CA THR A 10 29.40 -6.21 -34.62
C THR A 10 30.10 -6.28 -33.27
N LYS A 11 31.31 -6.84 -33.25
CA LYS A 11 32.11 -6.95 -32.02
C LYS A 11 32.63 -5.57 -31.60
N PRO A 12 32.28 -5.06 -30.41
CA PRO A 12 32.86 -3.82 -29.91
C PRO A 12 34.37 -3.99 -29.65
N LYS A 13 35.13 -2.89 -29.76
CA LYS A 13 36.57 -2.88 -29.51
C LYS A 13 36.88 -3.34 -28.07
N ALA A 14 37.99 -4.05 -27.89
CA ALA A 14 38.41 -4.59 -26.59
C ALA A 14 38.49 -3.51 -25.49
N ILE A 15 38.93 -2.30 -25.85
CA ILE A 15 38.99 -1.14 -24.94
C ILE A 15 37.60 -0.78 -24.42
N THR A 16 36.58 -0.78 -25.28
CA THR A 16 35.20 -0.47 -24.91
C THR A 16 34.62 -1.55 -23.99
N LEU A 17 34.90 -2.82 -24.29
CA LEU A 17 34.52 -3.95 -23.43
C LEU A 17 35.21 -3.89 -22.05
N GLY A 18 36.50 -3.54 -22.01
CA GLY A 18 37.24 -3.35 -20.77
C GLY A 18 36.67 -2.22 -19.92
N LYS A 19 36.36 -1.07 -20.53
CA LYS A 19 35.68 0.04 -19.84
C LYS A 19 34.33 -0.40 -19.27
N MET A 20 33.50 -1.11 -20.04
CA MET A 20 32.21 -1.62 -19.57
C MET A 20 32.35 -2.62 -18.41
N LYS A 21 33.31 -3.55 -18.47
CA LYS A 21 33.59 -4.51 -17.38
C LYS A 21 34.00 -3.76 -16.11
N ASN A 22 34.94 -2.81 -16.22
CA ASN A 22 35.37 -1.99 -15.08
C ASN A 22 34.21 -1.16 -14.49
N THR A 23 33.33 -0.59 -15.31
CA THR A 23 32.13 0.11 -14.82
C THR A 23 31.21 -0.85 -14.06
N VAL A 24 30.97 -2.06 -14.57
CA VAL A 24 30.16 -3.07 -13.88
C VAL A 24 30.77 -3.46 -12.54
N ASP A 25 32.07 -3.70 -12.49
CA ASP A 25 32.77 -4.07 -11.25
C ASP A 25 32.75 -2.95 -10.22
N ASN A 26 32.97 -1.69 -10.64
CA ASN A 26 32.82 -0.54 -9.75
C ASN A 26 31.39 -0.40 -9.22
N LEU A 27 30.38 -0.54 -10.07
CA LEU A 27 28.97 -0.46 -9.64
C LEU A 27 28.60 -1.61 -8.68
N ASN A 28 29.14 -2.81 -8.91
CA ASN A 28 28.94 -3.94 -8.01
C ASN A 28 29.62 -3.72 -6.65
N ARG A 29 30.78 -3.07 -6.59
CA ARG A 29 31.44 -2.68 -5.33
C ARG A 29 30.64 -1.64 -4.54
N LEU A 30 29.93 -0.75 -5.23
CA LEU A 30 29.06 0.28 -4.63
C LEU A 30 27.71 -0.28 -4.17
N LYS A 31 27.37 -1.52 -4.53
CA LYS A 31 26.11 -2.14 -4.13
C LYS A 31 26.14 -2.39 -2.63
N ALA A 32 25.11 -1.91 -1.91
CA ALA A 32 24.93 -2.23 -0.50
C ALA A 32 24.96 -3.75 -0.28
N SER A 33 25.69 -4.22 0.75
CA SER A 33 25.92 -5.65 0.96
C SER A 33 24.67 -6.41 1.41
N THR A 34 23.63 -5.71 1.85
CA THR A 34 22.36 -6.28 2.32
C THR A 34 21.17 -5.53 1.76
N GLY A 35 20.21 -6.28 1.20
CA GLY A 35 18.88 -5.78 0.82
C GLY A 35 18.90 -4.78 -0.33
N SER A 36 18.52 -5.23 -1.53
CA SER A 36 18.30 -4.34 -2.67
C SER A 36 16.86 -4.44 -3.15
N VAL A 37 16.15 -3.32 -3.18
CA VAL A 37 14.85 -3.23 -3.85
C VAL A 37 15.12 -3.10 -5.33
N SER A 38 15.11 -4.25 -6.01
CA SER A 38 15.15 -4.27 -7.47
C SER A 38 13.81 -3.82 -8.05
N GLY A 39 13.82 -3.34 -9.30
CA GLY A 39 12.58 -3.05 -10.01
C GLY A 39 11.64 -4.26 -10.13
N ALA A 40 12.17 -5.50 -10.08
CA ALA A 40 11.35 -6.71 -10.06
C ALA A 40 10.58 -6.86 -8.73
N VAL A 41 11.23 -6.59 -7.60
CA VAL A 41 10.61 -6.61 -6.27
C VAL A 41 9.57 -5.51 -6.15
N ALA A 42 9.89 -4.28 -6.56
CA ALA A 42 8.92 -3.17 -6.57
C ALA A 42 7.67 -3.51 -7.39
N ARG A 43 7.84 -4.06 -8.61
CA ARG A 43 6.73 -4.51 -9.45
C ARG A 43 5.93 -5.68 -8.88
N HIS A 44 6.55 -6.52 -8.06
CA HIS A 44 5.86 -7.61 -7.38
C HIS A 44 4.97 -7.05 -6.27
N ILE A 45 5.50 -6.14 -5.45
CA ILE A 45 4.75 -5.43 -4.40
C ILE A 45 3.59 -4.64 -4.99
N GLN A 46 3.82 -3.87 -6.07
CA GLN A 46 2.74 -3.16 -6.79
C GLN A 46 1.66 -4.10 -7.35
N ARG A 47 2.01 -5.33 -7.72
CA ARG A 47 1.02 -6.32 -8.16
C ARG A 47 0.23 -6.88 -6.99
N TRP A 48 0.88 -7.12 -5.86
CA TRP A 48 0.23 -7.53 -4.62
C TRP A 48 -0.73 -6.46 -4.09
N THR A 49 -0.37 -5.17 -4.08
CA THR A 49 -1.30 -4.14 -3.60
C THR A 49 -2.58 -4.06 -4.43
N ARG A 50 -2.51 -4.37 -5.72
CA ARG A 50 -3.70 -4.43 -6.60
C ARG A 50 -4.64 -5.59 -6.28
N THR A 51 -4.20 -6.60 -5.53
CA THR A 51 -5.08 -7.70 -5.09
C THR A 51 -5.85 -7.37 -3.82
N LEU A 52 -5.51 -6.26 -3.14
CA LEU A 52 -6.20 -5.84 -1.93
C LEU A 52 -7.60 -5.33 -2.27
N SER A 53 -8.58 -5.88 -1.57
CA SER A 53 -9.98 -5.48 -1.68
C SER A 53 -10.22 -4.12 -1.04
N ARG A 54 -11.37 -3.52 -1.38
CA ARG A 54 -11.83 -2.28 -0.75
C ARG A 54 -11.95 -2.45 0.78
N GLN A 55 -12.52 -3.56 1.25
CA GLN A 55 -12.71 -3.77 2.69
C GLN A 55 -11.38 -3.88 3.44
N GLU A 56 -10.37 -4.55 2.86
CA GLU A 56 -9.03 -4.64 3.47
C GLU A 56 -8.37 -3.26 3.55
N LEU A 57 -8.45 -2.46 2.49
CA LEU A 57 -7.88 -1.11 2.48
C LEU A 57 -8.59 -0.17 3.46
N GLU A 58 -9.91 -0.24 3.57
CA GLU A 58 -10.68 0.50 4.57
C GLU A 58 -10.33 0.04 6.00
N TYR A 59 -10.15 -1.27 6.20
CA TYR A 59 -9.68 -1.83 7.47
C TYR A 59 -8.29 -1.28 7.85
N PHE A 60 -7.35 -1.27 6.91
CA PHE A 60 -6.01 -0.72 7.15
C PHE A 60 -6.06 0.77 7.47
N ALA A 61 -6.90 1.54 6.76
CA ALA A 61 -7.05 2.98 7.01
C ALA A 61 -7.61 3.30 8.41
N LEU A 62 -8.44 2.42 8.97
CA LEU A 62 -9.03 2.58 10.30
C LEU A 62 -8.14 2.08 11.43
N HIS A 63 -7.52 0.91 11.25
CA HIS A 63 -6.93 0.17 12.36
C HIS A 63 -5.41 0.16 12.36
N MET A 64 -4.78 0.37 11.21
CA MET A 64 -3.34 0.24 11.06
C MET A 64 -2.66 1.62 10.97
N PRO A 65 -1.43 1.75 11.47
CA PRO A 65 -0.67 2.99 11.28
C PRO A 65 -0.43 3.23 9.77
N THR A 66 -0.47 4.49 9.37
CA THR A 66 -0.23 4.90 7.96
C THR A 66 1.25 4.96 7.61
N GLU A 67 2.14 5.04 8.60
CA GLU A 67 3.57 5.22 8.42
C GLU A 67 4.26 4.11 7.61
N PRO A 68 3.97 2.80 7.82
CA PRO A 68 4.53 1.74 6.98
C PRO A 68 4.12 1.87 5.50
N TRP A 69 2.90 2.34 5.23
CA TRP A 69 2.41 2.55 3.87
C TRP A 69 3.14 3.70 3.16
N LYS A 70 3.43 4.79 3.88
CA LYS A 70 4.26 5.88 3.35
C LYS A 70 5.66 5.39 3.00
N LYS A 71 6.34 4.72 3.94
CA LYS A 71 7.68 4.17 3.73
C LYS A 71 7.73 3.21 2.55
N LEU A 72 6.71 2.35 2.41
CA LEU A 72 6.61 1.45 1.28
C LEU A 72 6.41 2.21 -0.02
N ALA A 73 5.55 3.24 -0.03
CA ALA A 73 5.31 4.10 -1.19
C ALA A 73 6.57 4.85 -1.64
N ASP A 74 7.37 5.36 -0.71
CA ASP A 74 8.65 6.03 -1.01
C ASP A 74 9.66 5.07 -1.67
N ILE A 75 9.60 3.78 -1.31
CA ILE A 75 10.46 2.75 -1.88
C ILE A 75 9.99 2.33 -3.27
N VAL A 76 8.70 1.96 -3.42
CA VAL A 76 8.19 1.33 -4.65
C VAL A 76 7.47 2.28 -5.59
N HIS A 77 7.32 3.55 -5.21
CA HIS A 77 6.70 4.61 -6.01
C HIS A 77 5.29 4.23 -6.47
N PHE A 78 4.40 3.94 -5.51
CA PHE A 78 3.02 3.59 -5.83
C PHE A 78 2.30 4.72 -6.56
N ASN A 79 1.43 4.34 -7.49
CA ASN A 79 0.44 5.23 -8.08
C ASN A 79 -0.95 4.95 -7.46
N PRO A 80 -1.62 5.95 -6.87
CA PRO A 80 -2.90 5.75 -6.18
C PRO A 80 -3.97 5.06 -7.05
N SER A 81 -4.19 5.54 -8.27
CA SER A 81 -5.25 5.02 -9.14
C SER A 81 -4.91 3.66 -9.75
N LYS A 82 -3.63 3.39 -10.01
CA LYS A 82 -3.18 2.15 -10.68
C LYS A 82 -2.91 1.02 -9.69
N ASP A 83 -2.31 1.33 -8.54
CA ASP A 83 -1.87 0.33 -7.58
C ASP A 83 -2.87 0.12 -6.44
N PHE A 84 -3.80 1.07 -6.24
CA PHE A 84 -4.94 0.96 -5.31
C PHE A 84 -6.28 1.25 -6.02
N PRO A 85 -6.62 0.53 -7.11
CA PRO A 85 -7.80 0.84 -7.92
C PRO A 85 -9.13 0.72 -7.14
N ALA A 86 -9.18 -0.17 -6.14
CA ALA A 86 -10.36 -0.35 -5.29
C ALA A 86 -10.57 0.81 -4.31
N LEU A 87 -9.53 1.58 -3.99
CA LEU A 87 -9.59 2.70 -3.06
C LEU A 87 -8.54 3.78 -3.38
N PRO A 88 -8.70 4.56 -4.46
CA PRO A 88 -7.66 5.48 -4.94
C PRO A 88 -7.26 6.57 -3.93
N TRP A 89 -8.14 6.91 -3.00
CA TRP A 89 -7.86 7.89 -1.94
C TRP A 89 -7.03 7.32 -0.78
N PHE A 90 -6.84 5.99 -0.69
CA PHE A 90 -6.11 5.34 0.41
C PHE A 90 -4.68 5.85 0.58
N LEU A 91 -3.95 5.95 -0.53
CA LEU A 91 -2.56 6.40 -0.48
C LEU A 91 -2.44 7.89 -0.09
N PRO A 92 -3.19 8.84 -0.71
CA PRO A 92 -3.29 10.21 -0.21
C PRO A 92 -3.65 10.30 1.27
N PHE A 93 -4.59 9.45 1.72
CA PHE A 93 -4.97 9.36 3.12
C PHE A 93 -3.81 8.97 4.03
N CYS A 94 -2.99 8.01 3.60
CA CYS A 94 -1.78 7.64 4.33
C CYS A 94 -0.84 8.83 4.50
N PHE A 95 -0.74 9.72 3.51
CA PHE A 95 0.07 10.95 3.55
C PHE A 95 -0.58 12.14 4.28
N GLY A 96 -1.79 11.97 4.81
CA GLY A 96 -2.46 12.99 5.64
C GLY A 96 -3.62 13.72 4.97
N THR A 97 -3.97 13.39 3.73
CA THR A 97 -5.23 13.86 3.13
C THR A 97 -6.42 13.28 3.90
N PRO A 98 -7.48 14.04 4.19
CA PRO A 98 -8.67 13.46 4.82
C PRO A 98 -9.33 12.41 3.91
N ALA A 99 -9.95 11.40 4.52
CA ALA A 99 -10.78 10.46 3.79
C ALA A 99 -12.03 11.20 3.27
N PRO A 100 -12.55 10.88 2.07
CA PRO A 100 -13.75 11.52 1.55
C PRO A 100 -14.95 11.32 2.49
N GLU A 101 -15.78 12.35 2.65
CA GLU A 101 -16.82 12.40 3.69
C GLU A 101 -17.87 11.28 3.61
N GLU A 102 -18.14 10.79 2.40
CA GLU A 102 -19.10 9.71 2.15
C GLU A 102 -18.55 8.30 2.49
N THR A 103 -17.28 8.21 2.89
CA THR A 103 -16.65 6.92 3.18
C THR A 103 -16.86 6.50 4.63
N MET A 104 -16.95 5.18 4.86
CA MET A 104 -16.97 4.59 6.20
C MET A 104 -15.83 5.13 7.07
N VAL A 105 -14.63 5.32 6.48
CA VAL A 105 -13.44 5.77 7.22
C VAL A 105 -13.60 7.19 7.75
N ALA A 106 -14.19 8.11 6.96
CA ALA A 106 -14.47 9.47 7.43
C ALA A 106 -15.53 9.46 8.54
N ARG A 107 -16.63 8.73 8.34
CA ARG A 107 -17.74 8.64 9.31
C ARG A 107 -17.32 7.98 10.63
N CYS A 108 -16.45 6.98 10.59
CA CYS A 108 -15.93 6.31 11.78
C CYS A 108 -14.98 7.19 12.61
N ARG A 109 -14.39 8.25 12.03
CA ARG A 109 -13.59 9.22 12.79
C ARG A 109 -14.44 10.23 13.56
N THR A 110 -15.68 10.47 13.12
CA THR A 110 -16.65 11.37 13.77
C THR A 110 -17.64 10.62 14.66
N LEU A 111 -17.31 9.40 15.07
CA LEU A 111 -18.21 8.50 15.76
C LEU A 111 -18.45 8.98 17.20
N THR A 112 -19.71 9.19 17.56
CA THR A 112 -20.18 9.64 18.87
C THR A 112 -21.23 8.67 19.42
N ASN A 113 -21.52 8.77 20.73
CA ASN A 113 -22.53 7.93 21.39
C ASN A 113 -23.91 8.00 20.73
N GLU A 114 -24.23 9.12 20.10
CA GLU A 114 -25.54 9.41 19.52
C GLU A 114 -25.68 8.86 18.09
N ASN A 115 -24.60 8.86 17.30
CA ASN A 115 -24.65 8.49 15.88
C ASN A 115 -24.32 7.00 15.60
N ILE A 116 -23.88 6.25 16.61
CA ILE A 116 -23.37 4.90 16.39
C ILE A 116 -24.41 3.91 15.87
N ASN A 117 -25.65 3.98 16.35
CA ASN A 117 -26.71 3.06 15.96
C ASN A 117 -27.13 3.25 14.50
N ASP A 118 -27.02 4.46 13.95
CA ASP A 118 -27.34 4.72 12.56
C ASP A 118 -26.18 4.34 11.63
N LEU A 119 -24.95 4.55 12.07
CA LEU A 119 -23.76 4.13 11.31
C LEU A 119 -23.62 2.60 11.19
N ILE A 120 -24.05 1.83 12.21
CA ILE A 120 -24.07 0.35 12.14
C ILE A 120 -25.10 -0.16 11.12
N LYS A 121 -26.18 0.59 10.87
CA LYS A 121 -27.15 0.24 9.82
C LYS A 121 -26.53 0.41 8.43
N GLU A 122 -25.82 1.51 8.22
CA GLU A 122 -25.27 1.89 6.91
C GLU A 122 -24.00 1.13 6.55
N PHE A 123 -23.09 0.92 7.51
CA PHE A 123 -21.79 0.31 7.28
C PHE A 123 -21.56 -0.93 8.15
N LYS A 124 -20.81 -1.91 7.62
CA LYS A 124 -20.29 -3.02 8.42
C LYS A 124 -19.06 -2.57 9.19
N ILE A 125 -19.28 -2.01 10.38
CA ILE A 125 -18.21 -1.50 11.25
C ILE A 125 -17.60 -2.66 12.06
N PRO A 126 -16.26 -2.79 12.08
CA PRO A 126 -15.59 -3.79 12.92
C PRO A 126 -15.87 -3.59 14.41
N TYR A 127 -16.12 -4.69 15.13
CA TYR A 127 -16.48 -4.67 16.56
C TYR A 127 -15.46 -3.96 17.46
N SER A 128 -14.19 -3.91 17.07
CA SER A 128 -13.14 -3.19 17.80
C SER A 128 -13.47 -1.70 17.99
N HIS A 129 -14.11 -1.04 17.02
CA HIS A 129 -14.58 0.34 17.15
C HIS A 129 -15.88 0.48 17.95
N LEU A 130 -16.68 -0.58 18.00
CA LEU A 130 -17.98 -0.60 18.69
C LEU A 130 -17.84 -0.91 20.19
N LYS A 131 -16.74 -1.56 20.59
CA LYS A 131 -16.48 -1.99 21.96
C LYS A 131 -16.57 -0.84 22.98
N GLN A 132 -16.09 0.35 22.61
CA GLN A 132 -16.11 1.54 23.49
C GLN A 132 -17.52 2.12 23.69
N PHE A 133 -18.47 1.76 22.83
CA PHE A 133 -19.84 2.27 22.82
C PHE A 133 -20.87 1.19 23.19
N LYS A 134 -20.40 0.07 23.76
CA LYS A 134 -21.23 -1.12 24.04
C LYS A 134 -22.51 -0.79 24.80
N ASP A 135 -22.45 0.17 25.72
CA ASP A 135 -23.57 0.55 26.59
C ASP A 135 -24.63 1.42 25.87
N HIS A 136 -24.30 1.96 24.70
CA HIS A 136 -25.20 2.80 23.88
C HIS A 136 -25.76 2.07 22.65
N LEU A 137 -25.44 0.78 22.48
CA LEU A 137 -25.95 -0.03 21.38
C LEU A 137 -27.38 -0.51 21.67
N ASN A 138 -28.29 -0.22 20.74
CA ASN A 138 -29.64 -0.78 20.77
C ASN A 138 -29.65 -2.25 20.32
N ASP A 139 -30.74 -2.96 20.61
CA ASP A 139 -30.83 -4.41 20.36
C ASP A 139 -30.77 -4.76 18.86
N GLN A 140 -31.25 -3.86 17.99
CA GLN A 140 -31.12 -4.02 16.53
C GLN A 140 -29.67 -3.96 16.07
N SER A 141 -28.87 -3.03 16.60
CA SER A 141 -27.46 -2.91 16.28
C SER A 141 -26.66 -4.11 16.79
N LYS A 142 -26.98 -4.60 18.00
CA LYS A 142 -26.38 -5.83 18.55
C LYS A 142 -26.67 -7.05 17.67
N ALA A 143 -27.91 -7.21 17.20
CA ALA A 143 -28.29 -8.30 16.32
C ALA A 143 -27.52 -8.26 14.98
N ARG A 144 -27.32 -7.07 14.41
CA ARG A 144 -26.57 -6.90 13.14
C ARG A 144 -25.07 -7.15 13.29
N ILE A 145 -24.49 -6.87 14.46
CA ILE A 145 -23.09 -7.18 14.76
C ILE A 145 -22.88 -8.69 14.90
N ALA A 146 -23.88 -9.41 15.43
CA ALA A 146 -23.81 -10.86 15.66
C ALA A 146 -24.07 -11.71 14.41
N ALA A 147 -24.57 -11.11 13.32
CA ALA A 147 -24.90 -11.76 12.05
C ALA A 147 -23.75 -11.68 11.03
#